data_AF-A0A9D1GXA9-F1
#
_entry.id   AF-A0A9D1GXA9-F1
#
_cell.length_a   1.000
_cell.length_b   1.000
_cell.length_c   1.000
_cell.angle_alpha   90.00
_cell.angle_beta   90.00
_cell.angle_gamma   90.00
#
_symmetry.space_group_name_H-M   'P 1'
#
loop_
_entity.id
_entity.type
_entity.pdbx_description
1 polymer ?
#
loop_
_entity_poly.entity_id
_entity_poly.type
_entity_poly.pdbx_seq_one_letter_code
_entity_poly.pdbx_strand_id
1 'polypeptide(L)'
;MPTADRQPTAIDTDRDATEVELVVTDLDGTFLSPDGTVSSANAEAVRQWCDSGAQFMVATGRPLRWLDVVHDIAGVKPIVIASNGAVAYDMATGDEVLGRRIHPDVAGP
;
A
#
# COMPACT_ATOMS: atom_id res chain seq x y z
N MET A 1 -9.03 -6.83 -20.75
CA MET A 1 -9.72 -5.57 -20.39
C MET A 1 -8.67 -4.49 -20.40
N PRO A 2 -8.84 -3.35 -21.10
CA PRO A 2 -7.81 -2.32 -21.13
C PRO A 2 -7.70 -1.72 -19.72
N THR A 3 -6.52 -1.84 -19.13
CA THR A 3 -6.11 -1.16 -17.90
C THR A 3 -6.10 0.33 -18.22
N ALA A 4 -7.10 1.08 -17.75
CA ALA A 4 -7.01 2.52 -17.76
C ALA A 4 -5.76 2.89 -16.96
N ASP A 5 -4.83 3.61 -17.58
CA ASP A 5 -3.68 4.21 -16.91
C ASP A 5 -4.20 5.03 -15.73
N ARG A 6 -4.18 4.43 -14.54
CA ARG A 6 -4.47 5.15 -13.31
C ARG A 6 -3.20 5.89 -12.96
N GLN A 7 -3.08 7.09 -13.53
CA GLN A 7 -2.08 8.05 -13.08
C GLN A 7 -2.28 8.22 -11.56
N PRO A 8 -1.20 8.26 -10.74
CA PRO A 8 -1.34 8.60 -9.33
C PRO A 8 -2.19 9.87 -9.27
N THR A 9 -3.35 9.81 -8.64
CA THR A 9 -4.19 11.01 -8.47
C THR A 9 -3.32 12.00 -7.72
N ALA A 10 -3.01 13.12 -8.38
CA ALA A 10 -2.27 14.21 -7.75
C ALA A 10 -2.95 14.52 -6.42
N ILE A 11 -2.17 14.60 -5.35
CA ILE A 11 -2.65 15.11 -4.07
C ILE A 11 -3.18 16.51 -4.35
N ASP A 12 -4.45 16.75 -4.01
CA ASP A 12 -5.11 18.01 -4.31
C ASP A 12 -4.59 19.07 -3.35
N THR A 13 -3.60 19.82 -3.79
CA THR A 13 -2.94 20.81 -2.93
C THR A 13 -3.83 22.02 -2.58
N ASP A 14 -5.06 22.10 -3.13
CA ASP A 14 -6.05 23.15 -2.85
C ASP A 14 -7.00 22.78 -1.71
N ARG A 15 -6.96 21.52 -1.21
CA ARG A 15 -7.65 21.14 0.03
C ARG A 15 -7.01 21.79 1.24
N ASP A 16 -7.83 22.06 2.25
CA ASP A 16 -7.37 22.65 3.52
C ASP A 16 -6.27 21.77 4.11
N ALA A 17 -5.10 22.34 4.42
CA ALA A 17 -3.89 21.61 4.84
C ALA A 17 -4.03 20.84 6.17
N THR A 18 -5.23 20.86 6.75
CA THR A 18 -5.63 20.15 7.96
C THR A 18 -6.43 18.88 7.68
N GLU A 19 -6.89 18.66 6.44
CA GLU A 19 -7.65 17.47 6.06
C GLU A 19 -6.69 16.32 5.69
N VAL A 20 -6.88 15.15 6.31
CA VAL A 20 -6.04 13.98 6.01
C VAL A 20 -6.50 13.38 4.67
N GLU A 21 -5.60 13.30 3.71
CA GLU A 21 -5.91 12.74 2.38
C GLU A 21 -5.35 11.33 2.15
N LEU A 22 -4.35 10.94 2.95
CA LEU A 22 -3.64 9.69 2.79
C LEU A 22 -3.34 9.07 4.16
N VAL A 23 -3.69 7.80 4.30
CA VAL A 23 -3.24 6.95 5.42
C VAL A 23 -2.26 5.92 4.88
N VAL A 24 -1.08 5.83 5.51
CA VAL A 24 -0.08 4.80 5.25
C VAL A 24 0.17 4.04 6.54
N THR A 25 0.11 2.72 6.50
CA THR A 25 0.28 1.88 7.69
C THR A 25 1.30 0.77 7.48
N ASP A 26 2.01 0.43 8.55
CA ASP A 26 2.78 -0.80 8.63
C ASP A 26 1.88 -2.02 8.90
N LEU A 27 2.37 -3.21 8.61
CA LEU A 27 1.64 -4.46 8.80
C LEU A 27 1.90 -5.10 10.17
N ASP A 28 3.12 -5.58 10.39
CA ASP A 28 3.43 -6.49 11.49
C ASP A 28 3.48 -5.75 12.83
N GLY A 29 2.54 -6.09 13.73
CA GLY A 29 2.41 -5.40 15.02
C GLY A 29 1.74 -4.02 14.93
N THR A 30 1.21 -3.66 13.76
CA THR A 30 0.53 -2.38 13.52
C THR A 30 -0.88 -2.61 12.96
N PHE A 31 -1.02 -2.91 11.66
CA PHE A 31 -2.32 -3.10 11.02
C PHE A 31 -2.85 -4.54 11.12
N LEU A 32 -1.95 -5.51 11.15
CA LEU A 32 -2.33 -6.91 11.30
C LEU A 32 -2.61 -7.23 12.77
N SER A 33 -3.62 -8.07 12.98
CA SER A 33 -3.87 -8.74 14.25
C SER A 33 -2.69 -9.64 14.64
N PRO A 34 -2.57 -10.05 15.93
CA PRO A 34 -1.48 -10.93 16.37
C PRO A 34 -1.40 -12.29 15.66
N ASP A 35 -2.49 -12.74 15.04
CA ASP A 35 -2.54 -13.95 14.20
C ASP A 35 -2.11 -13.71 12.75
N GLY A 36 -1.72 -12.48 12.41
CA GLY A 36 -1.23 -12.10 11.09
C GLY A 36 -2.31 -11.81 10.06
N THR A 37 -3.59 -11.70 10.46
CA THR A 37 -4.69 -11.34 9.53
C THR A 37 -5.10 -9.88 9.68
N VAL A 38 -5.82 -9.36 8.68
CA VAL A 38 -6.53 -8.09 8.82
C VAL A 38 -7.78 -8.34 9.65
N SER A 39 -8.04 -7.52 10.66
CA SER A 39 -9.29 -7.60 11.42
C SER A 39 -10.47 -7.11 10.58
N SER A 40 -11.68 -7.62 10.85
CA SER A 40 -12.89 -7.14 10.17
C SER A 40 -13.12 -5.63 10.38
N ALA A 41 -12.77 -5.11 11.56
CA ALA A 41 -12.83 -3.69 11.86
C ALA A 41 -11.85 -2.87 11.00
N ASN A 42 -10.61 -3.35 10.81
CA ASN A 42 -9.63 -2.66 9.99
C ASN A 42 -10.01 -2.70 8.51
N ALA A 43 -10.47 -3.84 8.00
CA ALA A 43 -10.93 -3.95 6.62
C ALA A 43 -12.10 -3.00 6.32
N GLU A 44 -13.06 -2.91 7.23
CA GLU A 44 -14.21 -2.02 7.11
C GLU A 44 -13.81 -0.54 7.20
N ALA A 45 -12.90 -0.18 8.11
CA ALA A 45 -12.38 1.18 8.23
C ALA A 45 -11.64 1.62 6.95
N VAL A 46 -10.81 0.75 6.38
CA VAL A 46 -10.12 1.02 5.10
C VAL A 46 -11.13 1.22 3.97
N ARG A 47 -12.17 0.40 3.91
CA ARG A 47 -13.22 0.54 2.90
C ARG A 47 -13.94 1.89 3.03
N GLN A 48 -14.40 2.25 4.23
CA GLN A 48 -15.07 3.53 4.48
C GLN A 48 -14.17 4.74 4.16
N TRP A 49 -12.88 4.64 4.49
CA TRP A 49 -11.88 5.65 4.16
C TRP A 49 -11.73 5.84 2.65
N CYS A 50 -11.58 4.76 1.89
CA CYS A 50 -11.47 4.84 0.43
C CYS A 50 -12.79 5.30 -0.22
N ASP A 51 -13.94 4.93 0.34
CA ASP A 51 -15.26 5.36 -0.14
C ASP A 51 -15.48 6.88 0.02
N SER A 52 -14.76 7.55 0.93
CA SER A 52 -14.78 9.02 1.06
C SER A 52 -13.96 9.73 -0.04
N GLY A 53 -13.22 8.97 -0.85
CA GLY A 53 -12.31 9.48 -1.86
C GLY A 53 -10.88 9.72 -1.37
N ALA A 54 -10.59 9.39 -0.10
CA ALA A 54 -9.23 9.45 0.44
C ALA A 54 -8.41 8.19 0.09
N GLN A 55 -7.09 8.27 0.20
CA GLN A 55 -6.17 7.22 -0.23
C GLN A 55 -5.65 6.37 0.94
N PHE A 56 -5.47 5.07 0.69
CA PHE A 56 -4.87 4.13 1.63
C PHE A 56 -3.68 3.40 1.01
N MET A 57 -2.57 3.30 1.75
CA MET A 57 -1.37 2.59 1.33
C MET A 57 -0.80 1.74 2.47
N VAL A 58 0.01 0.76 2.11
CA VAL A 58 0.75 -0.09 3.05
C VAL A 58 2.24 0.16 2.90
N ALA A 59 2.97 0.25 4.00
CA ALA A 59 4.43 0.32 4.02
C ALA A 59 5.00 -0.74 4.96
N THR A 60 5.68 -1.74 4.42
CA THR A 60 6.10 -2.93 5.17
C THR A 60 7.52 -3.36 4.85
N GLY A 61 8.16 -4.00 5.84
CA GLY A 61 9.41 -4.72 5.66
C GLY A 61 9.26 -6.02 4.85
N ARG A 62 8.03 -6.55 4.72
CA ARG A 62 7.77 -7.78 3.97
C ARG A 62 8.11 -7.60 2.48
N PRO A 63 8.68 -8.62 1.82
CA PRO A 63 8.81 -8.66 0.38
C PRO A 63 7.45 -8.89 -0.29
N LEU A 64 7.32 -8.52 -1.58
CA LEU A 64 6.06 -8.66 -2.35
C LEU A 64 5.43 -10.06 -2.27
N ARG A 65 6.26 -11.11 -2.24
CA ARG A 65 5.83 -12.51 -2.17
C ARG A 65 5.17 -12.92 -0.84
N TRP A 66 5.11 -12.04 0.16
CA TRP A 66 4.53 -12.29 1.49
C TRP A 66 3.33 -11.36 1.80
N LEU A 67 2.74 -10.75 0.77
CA LEU A 67 1.64 -9.78 0.88
C LEU A 67 0.24 -10.40 0.76
N ASP A 68 0.14 -11.71 0.67
CA ASP A 68 -1.10 -12.48 0.75
C ASP A 68 -1.90 -12.19 2.03
N VAL A 69 -1.25 -11.70 3.09
CA VAL A 69 -1.91 -11.24 4.32
C VAL A 69 -2.86 -10.06 4.13
N VAL A 70 -2.67 -9.22 3.09
CA VAL A 70 -3.56 -8.07 2.83
C VAL A 70 -4.74 -8.39 1.91
N HIS A 71 -5.05 -9.68 1.70
CA HIS A 71 -6.14 -10.11 0.81
C HIS A 71 -7.50 -9.49 1.15
N ASP A 72 -7.82 -9.30 2.43
CA ASP A 72 -9.08 -8.72 2.90
C ASP A 72 -9.26 -7.25 2.50
N ILE A 73 -8.19 -6.56 2.14
CA ILE A 73 -8.21 -5.18 1.63
C ILE A 73 -7.79 -5.09 0.16
N ALA A 74 -7.61 -6.21 -0.54
CA ALA A 74 -7.24 -6.21 -1.96
C ALA A 74 -8.28 -5.49 -2.84
N GLY A 75 -9.54 -5.41 -2.39
CA GLY A 75 -10.62 -4.69 -3.07
C GLY A 75 -10.37 -3.18 -3.20
N VAL A 76 -9.62 -2.56 -2.27
CA VAL A 76 -9.25 -1.13 -2.37
C VAL A 76 -7.99 -0.89 -3.20
N LYS A 77 -7.33 -1.97 -3.63
CA LYS A 77 -6.15 -1.95 -4.52
C LYS A 77 -5.07 -0.95 -4.06
N PRO A 78 -4.53 -1.12 -2.85
CA PRO A 78 -3.58 -0.17 -2.32
C PRO A 78 -2.25 -0.20 -3.09
N ILE A 79 -1.53 0.92 -3.10
CA ILE A 79 -0.10 0.88 -3.36
C ILE A 79 0.57 0.27 -2.13
N VAL A 80 1.45 -0.70 -2.35
CA VAL A 80 2.25 -1.34 -1.30
C VAL A 80 3.71 -0.99 -1.46
N ILE A 81 4.25 -0.31 -0.46
CA ILE A 81 5.67 -0.07 -0.28
C ILE A 81 6.24 -1.29 0.47
N ALA A 82 6.99 -2.13 -0.24
CA ALA A 82 7.52 -3.40 0.25
C ALA A 82 9.04 -3.35 0.45
N SER A 83 9.58 -4.39 1.10
CA SER A 83 11.02 -4.56 1.33
C SER A 83 11.66 -3.33 2.00
N ASN A 84 11.00 -2.77 3.01
CA ASN A 84 11.43 -1.56 3.73
C ASN A 84 11.60 -0.32 2.81
N GLY A 85 10.79 -0.22 1.76
CA GLY A 85 10.83 0.92 0.84
C GLY A 85 11.62 0.71 -0.44
N ALA A 86 12.25 -0.45 -0.63
CA ALA A 86 13.00 -0.74 -1.85
C ALA A 86 12.10 -0.89 -3.09
N VAL A 87 10.81 -1.20 -2.91
CA VAL A 87 9.85 -1.39 -4.00
C VAL A 87 8.51 -0.76 -3.64
N ALA A 88 7.91 0.00 -4.56
CA ALA A 88 6.51 0.36 -4.52
C ALA A 88 5.77 -0.40 -5.63
N TYR A 89 4.68 -1.07 -5.28
CA TYR A 89 3.92 -1.95 -6.16
C TYR A 89 2.45 -1.58 -6.16
N ASP A 90 1.85 -1.49 -7.34
CA ASP A 90 0.44 -1.18 -7.49
C ASP A 90 -0.36 -2.48 -7.58
N MET A 91 -1.17 -2.76 -6.55
CA MET A 91 -2.03 -3.95 -6.50
C MET A 91 -3.18 -3.90 -7.52
N ALA A 92 -3.50 -2.73 -8.08
CA ALA A 92 -4.51 -2.57 -9.12
C ALA A 92 -4.05 -3.11 -10.48
N THR A 93 -2.80 -2.82 -10.84
CA THR A 93 -2.20 -3.17 -12.13
C THR A 93 -1.39 -4.46 -12.06
N GLY A 94 -0.80 -4.73 -10.89
CA GLY A 94 0.17 -5.80 -10.71
C GLY A 94 1.59 -5.40 -11.13
N ASP A 95 1.87 -4.09 -11.21
CA ASP A 95 3.14 -3.56 -11.70
C ASP A 95 3.96 -2.88 -10.59
N GLU A 96 5.29 -2.93 -10.73
CA GLU A 96 6.20 -2.11 -9.95
C GLU A 96 6.09 -0.65 -10.41
N VAL A 97 5.72 0.24 -9.49
CA VAL A 97 5.69 1.69 -9.70
C VAL A 97 7.08 2.28 -9.55
N LEU A 98 7.84 1.77 -8.58
CA LEU A 98 9.19 2.25 -8.26
C LEU A 98 10.05 1.13 -7.69
N GLY A 99 11.28 1.02 -8.17
CA GLY A 99 12.30 0.14 -7.60
C GLY A 99 13.59 0.89 -7.27
N ARG A 100 14.14 0.62 -6.09
CA ARG A 100 15.47 1.05 -5.63
C ARG A 100 16.17 -0.15 -5.00
N ARG A 101 16.78 -0.96 -5.87
CA ARG A 101 17.48 -2.18 -5.49
C ARG A 101 18.91 -1.85 -5.08
N ILE A 102 19.46 -2.60 -4.14
CA ILE A 102 20.88 -2.56 -3.82
C ILE A 102 21.65 -3.03 -5.06
N HIS A 103 22.65 -2.25 -5.48
CA HIS A 103 23.50 -2.63 -6.59
C HIS A 103 24.23 -3.95 -6.25
N PRO A 104 24.37 -4.92 -7.18
CA PRO A 104 24.99 -6.20 -6.89
C PRO A 104 26.38 -6.06 -6.25
N ASP A 105 27.18 -5.09 -6.70
CA ASP A 105 28.52 -4.83 -6.15
C ASP A 105 28.53 -4.42 -4.66
N VAL A 106 27.39 -3.97 -4.13
CA VAL A 106 27.22 -3.57 -2.72
C VAL A 106 26.57 -4.69 -1.88
N ALA A 107 25.86 -5.63 -2.52
CA ALA A 107 25.06 -6.64 -1.83
C ALA A 107 25.89 -7.66 -1.03
N GLY A 108 27.19 -7.76 -1.32
CA GLY A 108 28.07 -8.78 -0.73
C GLY A 108 27.76 -10.20 -1.27
N PRO A 109 28.65 -11.17 -1.00
CA PRO A 109 28.39 -12.59 -1.28
C PRO A 109 27.33 -13.19 -0.35
#